data_AF-A0A424YXT7-F1
#
_entry.id   AF-A0A424YXT7-F1
#
_cell.length_a   1.000
_cell.length_b   1.000
_cell.length_c   1.000
_cell.angle_alpha   90.00
_cell.angle_beta   90.00
_cell.angle_gamma   90.00
#
_symmetry.space_group_name_H-M   'P 1'
#
loop_
_entity.id
_entity.type
_entity.pdbx_description
1 polymer ?
#
loop_
_entity_poly.entity_id
_entity_poly.type
_entity_poly.pdbx_seq_one_letter_code
_entity_poly.pdbx_strand_id
1 'polypeptide(L)'
;PVYLFDQPLNETQKIRVTGPFTVETVPAPTVKPISIHSSAILSADDSVARTGESVRQDEWRTELQSNGIRGKNGQRITFSYLEPLGGTRWLHARGETKEDKPKHVAISFGPEHAALNSKQVEMALTEAQRLVPRPQILAFASFHFDSAASKAIDETIWPGVALIKAQMNMDLQTDDLKKKRSSNESFWLIGQPDISIKNAGEGKIEVTVNGFDYYDTRTGNVDGGGPEKIAMWMLDTDYDGRSLYPRQVFFPMAGKTEGWAKLARNLKAEIDEEKIEAFRGTTSLPFKPGDNRRIAVKIVDDRGIESVIERDTDVGGV
;
A
#
# COMPACT_ATOMS: atom_id res chain seq x y z
N PRO A 1 -15.13 -32.38 -40.87
CA PRO A 1 -14.87 -32.85 -39.50
C PRO A 1 -14.16 -31.76 -38.69
N VAL A 2 -14.84 -31.22 -37.67
CA VAL A 2 -14.24 -30.24 -36.74
C VAL A 2 -13.57 -31.04 -35.63
N TYR A 3 -12.25 -30.89 -35.49
CA TYR A 3 -11.50 -31.49 -34.39
C TYR A 3 -11.73 -30.64 -33.15
N LEU A 4 -12.43 -31.22 -32.16
CA LEU A 4 -12.60 -30.63 -30.84
C LEU A 4 -11.50 -31.18 -29.93
N PHE A 5 -10.80 -30.29 -29.24
CA PHE A 5 -9.79 -30.64 -28.24
C PHE A 5 -10.40 -30.48 -26.85
N ASP A 6 -10.35 -31.54 -26.04
CA ASP A 6 -10.83 -31.55 -24.65
C ASP A 6 -9.71 -31.23 -23.65
N GLN A 7 -8.46 -31.30 -24.08
CA GLN A 7 -7.28 -31.08 -23.26
C GLN A 7 -6.20 -30.26 -24.01
N PRO A 8 -5.41 -29.44 -23.28
CA PRO A 8 -4.30 -28.72 -23.87
C PRO A 8 -3.21 -29.68 -24.37
N LEU A 9 -2.60 -29.35 -25.50
CA LEU A 9 -1.43 -30.07 -26.00
C LEU A 9 -0.25 -29.86 -25.04
N ASN A 10 0.43 -30.96 -24.71
CA ASN A 10 1.59 -30.94 -23.82
C ASN A 10 2.83 -30.50 -24.62
N GLU A 11 3.40 -29.35 -24.28
CA GLU A 11 4.60 -28.79 -24.91
C GLU A 11 5.76 -28.86 -23.92
N THR A 12 6.70 -29.77 -24.15
CA THR A 12 7.81 -30.07 -23.24
C THR A 12 9.08 -29.29 -23.55
N GLN A 13 9.17 -28.62 -24.70
CA GLN A 13 10.36 -27.85 -25.07
C GLN A 13 10.35 -26.42 -24.52
N LYS A 14 9.23 -25.94 -23.97
CA LYS A 14 9.12 -24.59 -23.42
C LYS A 14 9.13 -24.62 -21.90
N ILE A 15 10.14 -23.97 -21.30
CA ILE A 15 10.21 -23.79 -19.85
C ILE A 15 9.28 -22.62 -19.48
N ARG A 16 8.20 -22.92 -18.74
CA ARG A 16 7.22 -21.92 -18.32
C ARG A 16 7.67 -21.26 -17.01
N VAL A 17 7.97 -19.96 -17.06
CA VAL A 17 8.42 -19.18 -15.89
C VAL A 17 7.24 -18.71 -15.02
N THR A 18 6.04 -18.62 -15.60
CA THR A 18 4.80 -18.26 -14.90
C THR A 18 3.73 -19.35 -15.03
N GLY A 19 2.81 -19.39 -14.07
CA GLY A 19 1.63 -20.25 -14.17
C GLY A 19 0.67 -19.75 -15.26
N PRO A 20 -0.23 -20.61 -15.77
CA PRO A 20 -1.13 -20.25 -16.88
C PRO A 20 -2.09 -19.09 -16.60
N PHE A 21 -2.19 -18.61 -15.35
CA PHE A 21 -3.08 -17.52 -14.92
C PHE A 21 -2.44 -16.61 -13.87
N THR A 22 -1.20 -16.16 -14.08
CA THR A 22 -0.61 -15.11 -13.22
C THR A 22 -1.01 -13.73 -13.76
N VAL A 23 -2.19 -13.26 -13.35
CA VAL A 23 -2.58 -11.84 -13.46
C VAL A 23 -2.59 -11.30 -12.05
N GLU A 24 -1.69 -10.38 -11.72
CA GLU A 24 -1.90 -9.53 -10.55
C GLU A 24 -2.92 -8.47 -10.93
N THR A 25 -4.16 -8.65 -10.48
CA THR A 25 -5.13 -7.56 -10.49
C THR A 25 -4.75 -6.57 -9.41
N VAL A 26 -4.39 -5.35 -9.82
CA VAL A 26 -4.49 -4.20 -8.94
C VAL A 26 -5.97 -4.08 -8.54
N PRO A 27 -6.32 -3.94 -7.25
CA PRO A 27 -7.70 -3.73 -6.86
C PRO A 27 -8.29 -2.56 -7.66
N ALA A 28 -9.32 -2.84 -8.47
CA ALA A 28 -9.98 -1.80 -9.26
C ALA A 28 -10.61 -0.78 -8.29
N PRO A 29 -10.26 0.51 -8.36
CA PRO A 29 -10.66 1.50 -7.35
C PRO A 29 -12.15 1.88 -7.42
N THR A 30 -12.94 1.30 -8.31
CA THR A 30 -14.38 1.59 -8.39
C THR A 30 -15.15 0.46 -9.04
N VAL A 31 -15.93 -0.26 -8.23
CA VAL A 31 -17.16 -0.89 -8.71
C VAL A 31 -18.27 0.12 -8.43
N LYS A 32 -19.01 0.56 -9.46
CA LYS A 32 -20.23 1.35 -9.23
C LYS A 32 -21.11 0.56 -8.26
N PRO A 33 -21.53 1.13 -7.12
CA PRO A 33 -22.48 0.44 -6.27
C PRO A 33 -23.70 0.11 -7.11
N ILE A 34 -24.15 -1.14 -7.05
CA ILE A 34 -25.48 -1.51 -7.51
C ILE A 34 -26.45 -0.73 -6.62
N SER A 35 -26.82 0.46 -7.08
CA SER A 35 -27.95 1.21 -6.53
C SER A 35 -29.20 0.45 -6.95
N ILE A 36 -29.57 -0.57 -6.17
CA ILE A 36 -30.90 -1.17 -6.24
C ILE A 36 -31.50 -0.99 -4.85
N HIS A 37 -32.31 0.07 -4.75
CA HIS A 37 -33.48 0.21 -3.90
C HIS A 37 -33.62 -0.80 -2.75
N SER A 38 -33.17 -0.41 -1.56
CA SER A 38 -33.79 -0.84 -0.31
C SER A 38 -34.13 0.38 0.54
N SER A 39 -35.11 1.15 0.08
CA SER A 39 -35.87 2.03 0.96
C SER A 39 -36.74 1.17 1.88
N ALA A 40 -36.12 0.50 2.85
CA ALA A 40 -36.83 0.02 4.02
C ALA A 40 -36.73 1.12 5.07
N ILE A 41 -37.83 1.84 5.24
CA ILE A 41 -38.02 2.75 6.37
C ILE A 41 -38.00 1.88 7.62
N LEU A 42 -36.90 1.92 8.38
CA LEU A 42 -36.84 1.31 9.70
C LEU A 42 -37.40 2.30 10.73
N SER A 43 -38.24 1.77 11.61
CA SER A 43 -38.87 2.49 12.72
C SER A 43 -37.82 3.08 13.68
N ALA A 44 -38.12 4.28 14.18
CA ALA A 44 -37.21 5.15 14.92
C ALA A 44 -36.84 4.71 16.36
N ASP A 45 -36.87 3.41 16.69
CA ASP A 45 -36.71 2.93 18.07
C ASP A 45 -35.65 1.82 18.29
N ASP A 46 -34.87 1.44 17.26
CA ASP A 46 -33.73 0.52 17.37
C ASP A 46 -32.43 1.20 16.90
N SER A 47 -32.08 2.28 17.59
CA SER A 47 -31.03 3.21 17.21
C SER A 47 -29.63 2.58 17.07
N VAL A 48 -29.13 2.60 15.82
CA VAL A 48 -27.73 2.87 15.40
C VAL A 48 -26.65 1.79 15.65
N ALA A 49 -26.88 0.78 16.49
CA ALA A 49 -25.79 -0.12 16.92
C ALA A 49 -25.54 -1.41 16.09
N ARG A 50 -26.27 -1.70 15.01
CA ARG A 50 -26.12 -3.00 14.31
C ARG A 50 -26.23 -2.92 12.79
N THR A 51 -25.21 -2.34 12.16
CA THR A 51 -24.84 -2.66 10.78
C THR A 51 -23.48 -3.36 10.82
N GLY A 52 -23.25 -4.37 9.96
CA GLY A 52 -22.02 -5.19 9.99
C GLY A 52 -20.72 -4.37 9.98
N GLU A 53 -20.73 -3.22 9.31
CA GLU A 53 -19.59 -2.29 9.24
C GLU A 53 -19.20 -1.70 10.61
N SER A 54 -20.17 -1.35 11.48
CA SER A 54 -19.88 -0.79 12.80
C SER A 54 -19.26 -1.83 13.74
N VAL A 55 -19.69 -3.09 13.62
CA VAL A 55 -19.13 -4.21 14.39
C VAL A 55 -17.67 -4.46 14.00
N ARG A 56 -17.36 -4.46 12.69
CA ARG A 56 -15.98 -4.62 12.22
C ARG A 56 -15.07 -3.49 12.66
N GLN A 57 -15.55 -2.25 12.64
CA GLN A 57 -14.79 -1.11 13.15
C GLN A 57 -14.47 -1.25 14.64
N ASP A 58 -15.39 -1.78 15.45
CA ASP A 58 -15.14 -2.05 16.87
C ASP A 58 -14.11 -3.18 17.10
N GLU A 59 -14.15 -4.23 16.28
CA GLU A 59 -13.14 -5.30 16.30
C GLU A 59 -11.76 -4.73 15.96
N TRP A 60 -11.66 -3.97 14.86
CA TRP A 60 -10.40 -3.35 14.44
C TRP A 60 -9.87 -2.36 15.47
N ARG A 61 -10.74 -1.57 16.10
CA ARG A 61 -10.38 -0.67 17.20
C ARG A 61 -9.82 -1.43 18.40
N THR A 62 -10.47 -2.53 18.79
CA THR A 62 -10.04 -3.38 19.91
C THR A 62 -8.67 -3.98 19.64
N GLU A 63 -8.48 -4.53 18.45
CA GLU A 63 -7.21 -5.09 18.00
C GLU A 63 -6.11 -4.02 17.93
N LEU A 64 -6.43 -2.84 17.41
CA LEU A 64 -5.53 -1.70 17.34
C LEU A 64 -5.12 -1.19 18.72
N GLN A 65 -6.04 -1.17 19.69
CA GLN A 65 -5.74 -0.81 21.07
C GLN A 65 -4.82 -1.84 21.73
N SER A 66 -5.05 -3.13 21.48
CA SER A 66 -4.25 -4.22 22.05
C SER A 66 -2.83 -4.27 21.47
N ASN A 67 -2.71 -4.18 20.15
CA ASN A 67 -1.46 -4.46 19.44
C ASN A 67 -0.72 -3.22 18.97
N GLY A 68 -1.40 -2.07 18.87
CA GLY A 68 -0.80 -0.83 18.37
C GLY A 68 -0.46 -0.88 16.88
N ILE A 69 0.22 0.15 16.41
CA ILE A 69 0.72 0.24 15.02
C ILE A 69 2.23 0.01 15.02
N ARG A 70 2.70 -1.01 14.32
CA ARG A 70 4.14 -1.32 14.22
C ARG A 70 4.85 -0.39 13.26
N GLY A 71 5.93 0.24 13.71
CA GLY A 71 6.87 1.01 12.91
C GLY A 71 8.13 0.23 12.53
N LYS A 72 9.14 0.96 12.04
CA LYS A 72 10.46 0.42 11.68
C LYS A 72 11.26 0.02 12.93
N ASN A 73 12.19 -0.93 12.80
CA ASN A 73 13.14 -1.31 13.86
C ASN A 73 12.50 -1.68 15.22
N GLY A 74 11.29 -2.23 15.21
CA GLY A 74 10.57 -2.62 16.43
C GLY A 74 9.88 -1.45 17.15
N GLN A 75 9.91 -0.24 16.59
CA GLN A 75 9.09 0.88 17.07
C GLN A 75 7.60 0.53 16.99
N ARG A 76 6.80 1.13 17.88
CA ARG A 76 5.36 0.88 17.94
C ARG A 76 4.63 2.09 18.51
N ILE A 77 3.56 2.50 17.85
CA ILE A 77 2.57 3.41 18.44
C ILE A 77 1.64 2.55 19.27
N THR A 78 1.67 2.74 20.58
CA THR A 78 0.73 2.09 21.51
C THR A 78 -0.23 3.12 22.06
N PHE A 79 -1.40 2.67 22.51
CA PHE A 79 -2.48 3.55 22.93
C PHE A 79 -2.79 3.36 24.42
N SER A 80 -3.03 4.46 25.12
CA SER A 80 -3.51 4.45 26.50
C SER A 80 -4.99 4.03 26.52
N TYR A 81 -5.76 4.57 25.58
CA TYR A 81 -7.14 4.18 25.30
C TYR A 81 -7.47 4.48 23.83
N LEU A 82 -8.44 3.75 23.28
CA LEU A 82 -9.09 4.05 22.00
C LEU A 82 -10.60 3.85 22.13
N GLU A 83 -11.35 4.92 21.95
CA GLU A 83 -12.79 4.95 22.07
C GLU A 83 -13.45 5.24 20.71
N PRO A 84 -14.66 4.72 20.47
CA PRO A 84 -15.40 5.06 19.27
C PRO A 84 -15.73 6.55 19.25
N LEU A 85 -15.65 7.17 18.08
CA LEU A 85 -15.96 8.59 17.91
C LEU A 85 -17.37 8.75 17.33
N GLY A 86 -18.31 9.15 18.20
CA GLY A 86 -19.68 9.44 17.77
C GLY A 86 -19.80 10.79 17.05
N GLY A 87 -20.75 10.90 16.13
CA GLY A 87 -21.08 12.15 15.43
C GLY A 87 -20.18 12.47 14.22
N THR A 88 -19.22 11.60 13.92
CA THR A 88 -18.39 11.63 12.71
C THR A 88 -18.70 10.42 11.84
N ARG A 89 -18.54 10.57 10.52
CA ARG A 89 -18.78 9.49 9.55
C ARG A 89 -17.47 8.86 9.06
N TRP A 90 -16.39 9.62 9.05
CA TRP A 90 -15.12 9.23 8.43
C TRP A 90 -14.00 9.09 9.46
N LEU A 91 -14.20 9.65 10.66
CA LEU A 91 -13.42 9.33 11.85
C LEU A 91 -14.19 8.34 12.71
N HIS A 92 -13.53 7.25 13.08
CA HIS A 92 -14.17 6.10 13.71
C HIS A 92 -13.71 5.92 15.15
N ALA A 93 -12.48 6.29 15.47
CA ALA A 93 -11.96 6.21 16.82
C ALA A 93 -11.10 7.43 17.17
N ARG A 94 -11.04 7.72 18.47
CA ARG A 94 -10.11 8.69 19.06
C ARG A 94 -9.43 8.12 20.29
N GLY A 95 -8.30 8.69 20.66
CA GLY A 95 -7.68 8.39 21.94
C GLY A 95 -6.36 9.10 22.15
N GLU A 96 -5.49 8.48 22.93
CA GLU A 96 -4.17 9.01 23.27
C GLU A 96 -3.09 7.93 23.13
N THR A 97 -1.92 8.33 22.65
CA THR A 97 -0.75 7.46 22.63
C THR A 97 -0.24 7.21 24.06
N LYS A 98 0.38 6.04 24.24
CA LYS A 98 1.03 5.63 25.49
C LYS A 98 2.53 5.92 25.38
N GLU A 99 2.88 7.19 25.47
CA GLU A 99 4.26 7.68 25.51
C GLU A 99 4.41 8.71 26.63
N ASP A 100 5.64 9.14 26.97
CA ASP A 100 5.90 10.07 28.08
C ASP A 100 5.11 11.40 27.95
N LYS A 101 4.88 11.83 26.71
CA LYS A 101 4.00 12.95 26.36
C LYS A 101 2.87 12.43 25.47
N PRO A 102 1.71 12.06 26.04
CA PRO A 102 0.59 11.54 25.28
C PRO A 102 0.19 12.47 24.14
N LYS A 103 0.01 11.90 22.95
CA LYS A 103 -0.46 12.61 21.76
C LYS A 103 -1.91 12.24 21.49
N HIS A 104 -2.74 13.24 21.23
CA HIS A 104 -4.12 12.99 20.79
C HIS A 104 -4.11 12.36 19.40
N VAL A 105 -4.84 11.27 19.24
CA VAL A 105 -4.94 10.53 17.97
C VAL A 105 -6.39 10.41 17.52
N ALA A 106 -6.61 10.51 16.22
CA ALA A 106 -7.85 10.12 15.56
C ALA A 106 -7.56 9.07 14.48
N ILE A 107 -8.51 8.16 14.26
CA ILE A 107 -8.36 7.04 13.33
C ILE A 107 -9.52 7.01 12.34
N SER A 108 -9.17 6.91 11.05
CA SER A 108 -10.08 6.61 9.96
C SER A 108 -9.82 5.20 9.45
N PHE A 109 -10.70 4.24 9.74
CA PHE A 109 -10.67 2.91 9.12
C PHE A 109 -11.21 2.97 7.69
N GLY A 110 -10.50 2.35 6.76
CA GLY A 110 -10.97 2.12 5.41
C GLY A 110 -12.05 1.03 5.35
N PRO A 111 -12.75 0.92 4.22
CA PRO A 111 -13.75 -0.11 4.03
C PRO A 111 -13.13 -1.51 4.04
N GLU A 112 -13.91 -2.51 4.45
CA GLU A 112 -13.42 -3.89 4.53
C GLU A 112 -13.09 -4.46 3.13
N HIS A 113 -14.00 -4.31 2.17
CA HIS A 113 -13.89 -4.96 0.87
C HIS A 113 -13.51 -4.00 -0.27
N ALA A 114 -12.98 -2.83 0.06
CA ALA A 114 -12.55 -1.84 -0.93
C ALA A 114 -11.29 -1.10 -0.45
N ALA A 115 -10.61 -0.43 -1.38
CA ALA A 115 -9.51 0.44 -1.01
C ALA A 115 -10.03 1.74 -0.37
N LEU A 116 -9.29 2.26 0.61
CA LEU A 116 -9.47 3.62 1.10
C LEU A 116 -9.16 4.61 -0.03
N ASN A 117 -10.10 5.50 -0.30
CA ASN A 117 -10.04 6.43 -1.42
C ASN A 117 -9.82 7.90 -1.00
N SER A 118 -9.40 8.73 -1.96
CA SER A 118 -9.10 10.14 -1.71
C SER A 118 -10.27 10.94 -1.12
N LYS A 119 -11.51 10.59 -1.50
CA LYS A 119 -12.72 11.23 -0.93
C LYS A 119 -12.84 10.96 0.57
N GLN A 120 -12.58 9.73 1.02
CA GLN A 120 -12.57 9.43 2.44
C GLN A 120 -11.48 10.21 3.18
N VAL A 121 -10.29 10.36 2.59
CA VAL A 121 -9.20 11.19 3.16
C VAL A 121 -9.65 12.63 3.36
N GLU A 122 -10.20 13.26 2.31
CA GLU A 122 -10.69 14.65 2.35
C GLU A 122 -11.77 14.85 3.44
N MET A 123 -12.73 13.93 3.51
CA MET A 123 -13.82 14.01 4.47
C MET A 123 -13.33 13.79 5.91
N ALA A 124 -12.43 12.82 6.12
CA ALA A 124 -11.81 12.58 7.43
C ALA A 124 -10.99 13.79 7.90
N LEU A 125 -10.23 14.44 7.01
CA LEU A 125 -9.51 15.69 7.31
C LEU A 125 -10.48 16.80 7.72
N THR A 126 -11.58 16.96 6.97
CA THR A 126 -12.63 17.95 7.27
C THR A 126 -13.27 17.72 8.65
N GLU A 127 -13.55 16.47 9.00
CA GLU A 127 -14.05 16.12 10.33
C GLU A 127 -12.99 16.34 11.41
N ALA A 128 -11.73 15.98 11.15
CA ALA A 128 -10.63 16.07 12.11
C ALA A 128 -10.33 17.53 12.50
N GLN A 129 -10.52 18.48 11.58
CA GLN A 129 -10.39 19.91 11.86
C GLN A 129 -11.38 20.42 12.90
N ARG A 130 -12.52 19.73 13.09
CA ARG A 130 -13.57 20.13 14.05
C ARG A 130 -13.40 19.49 15.42
N LEU A 131 -12.45 18.57 15.58
CA LEU A 131 -12.23 17.89 16.85
C LEU A 131 -11.57 18.80 17.88
N VAL A 132 -12.07 18.70 19.11
CA VAL A 132 -11.49 19.33 20.30
C VAL A 132 -11.31 18.24 21.36
N PRO A 133 -10.08 17.97 21.82
CA PRO A 133 -8.82 18.55 21.34
C PRO A 133 -8.50 18.13 19.90
N ARG A 134 -7.72 18.97 19.20
CA ARG A 134 -7.25 18.67 17.85
C ARG A 134 -6.27 17.50 17.90
N PRO A 135 -6.40 16.49 17.03
CA PRO A 135 -5.45 15.37 16.99
C PRO A 135 -4.07 15.88 16.58
N GLN A 136 -3.03 15.31 17.19
CA GLN A 136 -1.64 15.46 16.77
C GLN A 136 -1.24 14.34 15.80
N ILE A 137 -1.99 13.25 15.76
CA ILE A 137 -1.83 12.15 14.80
C ILE A 137 -3.21 11.84 14.21
N LEU A 138 -3.31 11.83 12.88
CA LEU A 138 -4.47 11.29 12.16
C LEU A 138 -4.00 10.05 11.39
N ALA A 139 -4.45 8.88 11.84
CA ALA A 139 -4.10 7.61 11.24
C ALA A 139 -5.19 7.12 10.29
N PHE A 140 -4.82 6.85 9.05
CA PHE A 140 -5.65 6.14 8.10
C PHE A 140 -5.26 4.67 8.13
N ALA A 141 -6.16 3.80 8.55
CA ALA A 141 -5.91 2.36 8.66
C ALA A 141 -6.76 1.61 7.64
N SER A 142 -6.14 0.88 6.72
CA SER A 142 -6.90 0.13 5.70
C SER A 142 -6.15 -1.10 5.22
N PHE A 143 -6.90 -2.08 4.70
CA PHE A 143 -6.36 -3.22 3.97
C PHE A 143 -5.74 -2.82 2.64
N HIS A 144 -6.25 -1.78 1.98
CA HIS A 144 -5.69 -1.30 0.72
C HIS A 144 -5.91 0.20 0.62
N PHE A 145 -4.93 0.90 0.05
CA PHE A 145 -5.05 2.31 -0.30
C PHE A 145 -5.07 2.41 -1.80
N ASP A 146 -5.98 3.23 -2.34
CA ASP A 146 -5.80 3.65 -3.72
C ASP A 146 -4.64 4.67 -3.81
N SER A 147 -4.13 4.84 -5.03
CA SER A 147 -2.99 5.72 -5.29
C SER A 147 -3.30 7.19 -4.98
N ALA A 148 -4.52 7.63 -5.29
CA ALA A 148 -4.96 9.00 -5.05
C ALA A 148 -5.06 9.33 -3.55
N ALA A 149 -5.53 8.39 -2.72
CA ALA A 149 -5.59 8.48 -1.27
C ALA A 149 -4.20 8.52 -0.68
N SER A 150 -3.32 7.61 -1.12
CA SER A 150 -1.92 7.58 -0.67
C SER A 150 -1.25 8.92 -0.94
N LYS A 151 -1.36 9.43 -2.17
CA LYS A 151 -0.86 10.75 -2.56
C LYS A 151 -1.47 11.87 -1.71
N ALA A 152 -2.78 11.86 -1.49
CA ALA A 152 -3.45 12.87 -0.69
C ALA A 152 -2.97 12.88 0.77
N ILE A 153 -2.75 11.72 1.38
CA ILE A 153 -2.24 11.60 2.74
C ILE A 153 -0.79 12.09 2.81
N ASP A 154 0.04 11.67 1.86
CA ASP A 154 1.49 11.92 1.83
C ASP A 154 1.82 13.39 1.52
N GLU A 155 1.09 14.03 0.61
CA GLU A 155 1.36 15.42 0.17
C GLU A 155 0.64 16.48 1.03
N THR A 156 -0.33 16.09 1.87
CA THR A 156 -1.07 17.04 2.71
C THR A 156 -0.23 17.48 3.90
N ILE A 157 0.22 18.74 3.87
CA ILE A 157 0.89 19.37 5.01
C ILE A 157 -0.16 19.96 5.94
N TRP A 158 -0.33 19.33 7.11
CA TRP A 158 -1.21 19.86 8.16
C TRP A 158 -0.39 20.29 9.39
N PRO A 159 -0.17 21.60 9.63
CA PRO A 159 0.69 22.05 10.72
C PRO A 159 0.27 21.49 12.08
N GLY A 160 1.21 20.84 12.76
CA GLY A 160 1.02 20.24 14.09
C GLY A 160 0.26 18.91 14.10
N VAL A 161 -0.05 18.33 12.93
CA VAL A 161 -0.72 17.02 12.82
C VAL A 161 0.07 16.12 11.89
N ALA A 162 0.47 14.95 12.37
CA ALA A 162 1.07 13.91 11.55
C ALA A 162 -0.03 13.08 10.87
N LEU A 163 -0.01 13.01 9.54
CA LEU A 163 -0.85 12.11 8.77
C LEU A 163 -0.08 10.81 8.53
N ILE A 164 -0.64 9.67 8.93
CA ILE A 164 0.03 8.37 8.81
C ILE A 164 -0.87 7.33 8.15
N LYS A 165 -0.26 6.46 7.35
CA LYS A 165 -0.90 5.29 6.75
C LYS A 165 -0.55 4.04 7.55
N ALA A 166 -1.56 3.28 7.93
CA ALA A 166 -1.43 1.99 8.60
C ALA A 166 -2.04 0.88 7.73
N GLN A 167 -1.21 -0.05 7.28
CA GLN A 167 -1.63 -1.26 6.60
C GLN A 167 -2.26 -2.21 7.59
N MET A 168 -3.49 -2.64 7.32
CA MET A 168 -4.16 -3.69 8.08
C MET A 168 -3.75 -5.07 7.56
N ASN A 169 -3.62 -6.03 8.48
CA ASN A 169 -3.39 -7.43 8.13
C ASN A 169 -4.66 -8.06 7.57
N MET A 170 -4.57 -8.67 6.38
CA MET A 170 -5.67 -9.41 5.75
C MET A 170 -6.23 -10.53 6.64
N ASP A 171 -5.45 -11.02 7.59
CA ASP A 171 -5.92 -11.99 8.59
C ASP A 171 -7.14 -11.48 9.38
N LEU A 172 -7.27 -10.16 9.59
CA LEU A 172 -8.44 -9.54 10.23
C LEU A 172 -9.76 -9.72 9.46
N GLN A 173 -9.70 -10.11 8.19
CA GLN A 173 -10.89 -10.48 7.40
C GLN A 173 -11.26 -11.95 7.52
N THR A 174 -10.34 -12.79 7.99
CA THR A 174 -10.44 -14.26 7.99
C THR A 174 -10.26 -14.86 9.38
N ASP A 175 -10.45 -14.05 10.43
CA ASP A 175 -10.28 -14.47 11.83
C ASP A 175 -11.20 -15.63 12.20
N ASP A 176 -12.31 -15.81 11.49
CA ASP A 176 -13.25 -16.93 11.60
C ASP A 176 -12.70 -18.25 10.99
N LEU A 177 -11.77 -18.16 10.04
CA LEU A 177 -11.26 -19.30 9.26
C LEU A 177 -9.98 -19.91 9.83
N LYS A 178 -9.21 -19.19 10.66
CA LYS A 178 -7.88 -19.64 11.13
C LYS A 178 -7.88 -20.13 12.58
N LYS A 179 -7.62 -21.43 12.77
CA LYS A 179 -7.48 -22.08 14.10
C LYS A 179 -6.23 -21.64 14.91
N LYS A 180 -5.26 -20.97 14.28
CA LYS A 180 -4.07 -20.36 14.91
C LYS A 180 -3.65 -19.13 14.10
N ARG A 181 -3.58 -17.95 14.73
CA ARG A 181 -2.99 -16.76 14.08
C ARG A 181 -1.49 -17.00 13.88
N SER A 182 -0.99 -16.71 12.68
CA SER A 182 0.46 -16.80 12.35
C SER A 182 1.27 -15.62 12.89
N SER A 183 0.62 -14.53 13.27
CA SER A 183 1.22 -13.29 13.76
C SER A 183 0.19 -12.55 14.64
N ASN A 184 0.64 -11.96 15.75
CA ASN A 184 -0.16 -11.04 16.59
C ASN A 184 -0.04 -9.58 16.14
N GLU A 185 0.43 -9.34 14.92
CA GLU A 185 0.57 -8.00 14.38
C GLU A 185 -0.48 -7.75 13.31
N SER A 186 -1.27 -6.71 13.56
CA SER A 186 -2.50 -6.42 12.83
C SER A 186 -2.42 -5.10 12.07
N PHE A 187 -1.49 -4.22 12.43
CA PHE A 187 -1.31 -2.90 11.84
C PHE A 187 0.18 -2.56 11.67
N TRP A 188 0.57 -2.11 10.49
CA TRP A 188 1.94 -1.64 10.20
C TRP A 188 1.94 -0.26 9.56
N LEU A 189 2.86 0.60 10.00
CA LEU A 189 3.13 1.86 9.31
C LEU A 189 3.67 1.58 7.91
N ILE A 190 3.00 2.17 6.93
CA ILE A 190 3.42 2.15 5.53
C ILE A 190 4.27 3.40 5.29
N GLY A 191 5.49 3.19 4.79
CA GLY A 191 6.33 4.31 4.37
C GLY A 191 5.89 4.88 3.04
N GLN A 192 6.24 6.12 2.76
CA GLN A 192 6.08 6.71 1.44
C GLN A 192 7.31 6.35 0.59
N PRO A 193 7.14 5.65 -0.56
CA PRO A 193 8.21 5.50 -1.54
C PRO A 193 8.84 6.84 -1.93
N ASP A 194 10.17 6.92 -1.90
CA ASP A 194 10.89 8.05 -2.46
C ASP A 194 11.61 7.63 -3.75
N ILE A 195 11.34 8.37 -4.83
CA ILE A 195 11.93 8.14 -6.15
C ILE A 195 12.41 9.45 -6.76
N SER A 196 13.51 9.38 -7.52
CA SER A 196 14.00 10.47 -8.34
C SER A 196 13.98 10.08 -9.82
N ILE A 197 13.62 11.02 -10.67
CA ILE A 197 13.60 10.86 -12.13
C ILE A 197 14.67 11.77 -12.71
N LYS A 198 15.57 11.23 -13.54
CA LYS A 198 16.64 11.97 -14.20
C LYS A 198 16.58 11.79 -15.71
N ASN A 199 17.01 12.81 -16.45
CA ASN A 199 17.18 12.72 -17.89
C ASN A 199 18.48 11.94 -18.19
N ALA A 200 18.37 10.87 -18.98
CA ALA A 200 19.49 10.00 -19.35
C ALA A 200 20.03 10.28 -20.77
N GLY A 201 19.62 11.39 -21.39
CA GLY A 201 19.97 11.77 -22.75
C GLY A 201 19.10 11.07 -23.80
N GLU A 202 19.15 11.57 -25.04
CA GLU A 202 18.44 10.98 -26.20
C GLU A 202 16.91 10.78 -26.00
N GLY A 203 16.28 11.62 -25.17
CA GLY A 203 14.86 11.50 -24.83
C GLY A 203 14.53 10.31 -23.93
N LYS A 204 15.53 9.70 -23.28
CA LYS A 204 15.36 8.66 -22.26
C LYS A 204 15.41 9.26 -20.86
N ILE A 205 14.73 8.61 -19.95
CA ILE A 205 14.76 8.90 -18.52
C ILE A 205 15.25 7.68 -17.73
N GLU A 206 15.70 7.94 -16.52
CA GLU A 206 16.11 6.95 -15.54
C GLU A 206 15.42 7.24 -14.22
N VAL A 207 14.96 6.19 -13.54
CA VAL A 207 14.27 6.25 -12.25
C VAL A 207 15.18 5.61 -11.21
N THR A 208 15.46 6.33 -10.13
CA THR A 208 16.15 5.80 -8.96
C THR A 208 15.19 5.74 -7.78
N VAL A 209 15.12 4.59 -7.13
CA VAL A 209 14.44 4.42 -5.85
C VAL A 209 15.40 4.77 -4.73
N ASN A 210 15.09 5.83 -3.99
CA ASN A 210 15.91 6.30 -2.88
C ASN A 210 15.61 5.54 -1.59
N GLY A 211 14.39 5.00 -1.46
CA GLY A 211 13.96 4.19 -0.32
C GLY A 211 12.51 4.49 0.07
N PHE A 212 12.28 4.56 1.37
CA PHE A 212 10.95 4.76 1.96
C PHE A 212 11.01 5.72 3.13
N ASP A 213 10.19 6.75 3.11
CA ASP A 213 10.00 7.68 4.20
C ASP A 213 9.07 7.06 5.26
N TYR A 214 9.57 6.85 6.46
CA TYR A 214 8.79 6.25 7.56
C TYR A 214 8.51 7.26 8.66
N TYR A 215 7.30 7.24 9.20
CA TYR A 215 7.02 7.95 10.44
C TYR A 215 7.79 7.30 11.61
N ASP A 216 8.72 8.03 12.21
CA ASP A 216 9.43 7.63 13.43
C ASP A 216 8.55 7.92 14.64
N THR A 217 8.19 6.86 15.37
CA THR A 217 7.23 6.95 16.47
C THR A 217 7.81 7.66 17.69
N ARG A 218 9.12 7.78 17.78
CA ARG A 218 9.87 8.32 18.93
C ARG A 218 10.07 9.83 18.78
N THR A 219 10.38 10.29 17.57
CA THR A 219 10.55 11.72 17.26
C THR A 219 9.25 12.37 16.82
N GLY A 220 8.34 11.60 16.22
CA GLY A 220 7.14 12.11 15.57
C GLY A 220 7.41 12.75 14.19
N ASN A 221 8.60 12.55 13.65
CA ASN A 221 8.99 13.04 12.32
C ASN A 221 8.95 11.91 11.30
N VAL A 222 8.97 12.28 10.02
CA VAL A 222 9.15 11.33 8.92
C VAL A 222 10.64 11.25 8.60
N ASP A 223 11.24 10.07 8.76
CA ASP A 223 12.64 9.78 8.49
C ASP A 223 12.78 8.97 7.20
N GLY A 224 13.65 9.44 6.30
CA GLY A 224 14.00 8.72 5.08
C GLY A 224 14.73 7.41 5.37
N GLY A 225 14.10 6.30 5.01
CA GLY A 225 14.73 4.98 4.94
C GLY A 225 15.54 4.87 3.64
N GLY A 226 16.73 4.29 3.74
CA GLY A 226 17.59 4.12 2.57
C GLY A 226 17.20 2.91 1.70
N PRO A 227 17.90 2.76 0.56
CA PRO A 227 17.62 1.72 -0.44
C PRO A 227 17.91 0.30 0.05
N GLU A 228 18.66 0.14 1.14
CA GLU A 228 19.07 -1.16 1.70
C GLU A 228 17.92 -2.02 2.21
N LYS A 229 16.73 -1.43 2.36
CA LYS A 229 15.52 -2.10 2.84
C LYS A 229 14.54 -2.48 1.74
N ILE A 230 14.95 -2.38 0.47
CA ILE A 230 14.11 -2.73 -0.68
C ILE A 230 14.37 -4.18 -1.07
N ALA A 231 13.43 -5.07 -0.77
CA ALA A 231 13.50 -6.46 -1.17
C ALA A 231 13.32 -6.62 -2.69
N MET A 232 12.35 -5.89 -3.25
CA MET A 232 12.03 -5.88 -4.67
C MET A 232 11.42 -4.54 -5.08
N TRP A 233 11.68 -4.11 -6.32
CA TRP A 233 10.89 -3.04 -6.92
C TRP A 233 10.63 -3.28 -8.41
N MET A 234 9.51 -2.75 -8.87
CA MET A 234 8.96 -2.96 -10.20
C MET A 234 8.65 -1.60 -10.81
N LEU A 235 9.04 -1.41 -12.07
CA LEU A 235 8.82 -0.20 -12.84
C LEU A 235 7.92 -0.49 -14.04
N ASP A 236 6.76 0.14 -14.05
CA ASP A 236 5.95 0.34 -15.25
C ASP A 236 6.36 1.67 -15.90
N THR A 237 6.84 1.59 -17.13
CA THR A 237 7.38 2.74 -17.88
C THR A 237 6.30 3.53 -18.62
N ASP A 238 5.07 3.03 -18.67
CA ASP A 238 3.96 3.61 -19.43
C ASP A 238 2.60 3.33 -18.77
N TYR A 239 2.50 3.69 -17.50
CA TYR A 239 1.37 3.30 -16.65
C TYR A 239 0.05 3.92 -17.12
N ASP A 240 -0.98 3.08 -17.27
CA ASP A 240 -2.29 3.44 -17.83
C ASP A 240 -3.30 3.97 -16.79
N GLY A 241 -2.88 4.05 -15.51
CA GLY A 241 -3.75 4.48 -14.42
C GLY A 241 -4.65 3.37 -13.84
N ARG A 242 -4.51 2.11 -14.29
CA ARG A 242 -5.38 1.00 -13.90
C ARG A 242 -4.62 -0.21 -13.38
N SER A 243 -3.68 -0.71 -14.19
CA SER A 243 -3.00 -1.97 -13.93
C SER A 243 -1.51 -1.79 -14.07
N LEU A 244 -0.76 -2.28 -13.09
CA LEU A 244 0.69 -2.24 -13.14
C LEU A 244 1.19 -3.28 -14.16
N TYR A 245 1.92 -2.84 -15.17
CA TYR A 245 2.61 -3.69 -16.14
C TYR A 245 4.13 -3.50 -16.05
N PRO A 246 4.80 -4.14 -15.08
CA PRO A 246 6.23 -3.99 -14.89
C PRO A 246 7.01 -4.34 -16.16
N ARG A 247 7.80 -3.38 -16.66
CA ARG A 247 8.77 -3.58 -17.74
C ARG A 247 10.15 -3.92 -17.21
N GLN A 248 10.45 -3.49 -15.99
CA GLN A 248 11.71 -3.77 -15.32
C GLN A 248 11.42 -4.19 -13.87
N VAL A 249 12.13 -5.20 -13.37
CA VAL A 249 11.97 -5.75 -12.02
C VAL A 249 13.34 -5.96 -11.40
N PHE A 250 13.51 -5.54 -10.15
CA PHE A 250 14.79 -5.44 -9.48
C PHE A 250 14.76 -6.11 -8.11
N PHE A 251 15.89 -6.67 -7.69
CA PHE A 251 16.06 -7.29 -6.37
C PHE A 251 17.30 -6.74 -5.63
N PRO A 252 17.22 -5.55 -5.02
CA PRO A 252 18.37 -4.88 -4.41
C PRO A 252 19.00 -5.63 -3.23
N MET A 253 18.18 -6.30 -2.42
CA MET A 253 18.66 -7.08 -1.27
C MET A 253 19.18 -8.48 -1.63
N ALA A 254 18.95 -8.96 -2.86
CA ALA A 254 19.35 -10.30 -3.23
C ALA A 254 20.87 -10.43 -3.34
N GLY A 255 21.45 -11.39 -2.60
CA GLY A 255 22.86 -11.72 -2.69
C GLY A 255 23.27 -12.24 -4.07
N LYS A 256 24.59 -12.41 -4.30
CA LYS A 256 25.15 -12.87 -5.59
C LYS A 256 24.50 -14.14 -6.13
N THR A 257 24.04 -15.03 -5.25
CA THR A 257 23.41 -16.31 -5.59
C THR A 257 21.87 -16.27 -5.53
N GLU A 258 21.26 -15.18 -5.10
CA GLU A 258 19.80 -15.05 -4.90
C GLU A 258 19.15 -14.21 -6.01
N GLY A 259 17.84 -13.99 -5.90
CA GLY A 259 17.06 -13.20 -6.87
C GLY A 259 17.24 -13.71 -8.29
N TRP A 260 17.68 -12.81 -9.17
CA TRP A 260 17.93 -13.09 -10.58
C TRP A 260 18.98 -14.19 -10.85
N ALA A 261 19.99 -14.37 -9.99
CA ALA A 261 20.98 -15.44 -10.18
C ALA A 261 20.40 -16.84 -9.98
N LYS A 262 19.31 -16.98 -9.21
CA LYS A 262 18.59 -18.26 -9.10
C LYS A 262 17.82 -18.55 -10.40
N LEU A 263 17.25 -17.52 -11.01
CA LEU A 263 16.52 -17.67 -12.28
C LEU A 263 17.48 -17.94 -13.45
N ALA A 264 18.59 -17.22 -13.54
CA ALA A 264 19.62 -17.42 -14.56
C ALA A 264 20.14 -18.87 -14.56
N ARG A 265 20.46 -19.42 -13.39
CA ARG A 265 20.90 -20.83 -13.26
C ARG A 265 19.86 -21.85 -13.72
N ASN A 266 18.58 -21.55 -13.53
CA ASN A 266 17.48 -22.43 -13.94
C ASN A 266 17.22 -22.37 -15.45
N LEU A 267 17.34 -21.18 -16.05
CA LEU A 267 17.02 -20.95 -17.47
C LEU A 267 18.24 -21.04 -18.40
N LYS A 268 19.45 -21.05 -17.83
CA LYS A 268 20.74 -21.24 -18.52
C LYS A 268 20.85 -20.40 -19.80
N ALA A 269 20.64 -21.02 -20.96
CA ALA A 269 20.90 -20.43 -22.29
C ALA A 269 19.94 -19.31 -22.70
N GLU A 270 18.86 -19.07 -21.97
CA GLU A 270 17.89 -18.01 -22.29
C GLU A 270 18.22 -16.66 -21.64
N ILE A 271 19.22 -16.60 -20.75
CA ILE A 271 19.54 -15.40 -19.97
C ILE A 271 21.00 -14.98 -20.18
N ASP A 272 21.20 -13.70 -20.46
CA ASP A 272 22.51 -13.04 -20.47
C ASP A 272 22.89 -12.64 -19.04
N GLU A 273 23.87 -13.35 -18.46
CA GLU A 273 24.31 -13.18 -17.08
C GLU A 273 24.97 -11.82 -16.82
N GLU A 274 25.60 -11.19 -17.81
CA GLU A 274 26.22 -9.87 -17.62
C GLU A 274 25.14 -8.78 -17.55
N LYS A 275 24.11 -8.89 -18.39
CA LYS A 275 23.00 -7.91 -18.39
C LYS A 275 22.12 -8.01 -17.15
N ILE A 276 22.02 -9.19 -16.53
CA ILE A 276 21.14 -9.39 -15.37
C ILE A 276 21.63 -8.66 -14.11
N GLU A 277 22.94 -8.40 -14.01
CA GLU A 277 23.53 -7.65 -12.91
C GLU A 277 22.99 -6.22 -12.82
N ALA A 278 22.58 -5.62 -13.96
CA ALA A 278 21.96 -4.29 -13.97
C ALA A 278 20.61 -4.26 -13.21
N PHE A 279 19.95 -5.40 -13.03
CA PHE A 279 18.67 -5.52 -12.30
C PHE A 279 18.84 -5.80 -10.80
N ARG A 280 20.06 -5.64 -10.26
CA ARG A 280 20.32 -5.72 -8.82
C ARG A 280 20.38 -4.38 -8.12
N GLY A 281 20.32 -3.27 -8.86
CA GLY A 281 20.39 -1.93 -8.29
C GLY A 281 19.03 -1.36 -7.87
N THR A 282 19.08 -0.12 -7.39
CA THR A 282 17.89 0.73 -7.17
C THR A 282 17.68 1.76 -8.27
N THR A 283 18.42 1.64 -9.37
CA THR A 283 18.32 2.52 -10.53
C THR A 283 17.87 1.70 -11.73
N SER A 284 16.89 2.22 -12.47
CA SER A 284 16.36 1.57 -13.67
C SER A 284 17.38 1.58 -14.81
N LEU A 285 17.21 0.69 -15.79
CA LEU A 285 17.82 0.92 -17.09
C LEU A 285 17.14 2.11 -17.79
N PRO A 286 17.89 2.98 -18.51
CA PRO A 286 17.31 4.09 -19.25
C PRO A 286 16.23 3.65 -20.24
N PHE A 287 15.09 4.35 -20.24
CA PHE A 287 13.96 4.04 -21.11
C PHE A 287 13.33 5.30 -21.70
N LYS A 288 12.67 5.18 -22.85
CA LYS A 288 11.85 6.26 -23.39
C LYS A 288 10.50 6.23 -22.69
N PRO A 289 9.99 7.37 -22.18
CA PRO A 289 8.63 7.43 -21.67
C PRO A 289 7.62 6.94 -22.72
N GLY A 290 6.62 6.18 -22.30
CA GLY A 290 5.57 5.72 -23.19
C GLY A 290 4.49 6.78 -23.46
N ASP A 291 3.42 6.36 -24.12
CA ASP A 291 2.38 7.25 -24.65
C ASP A 291 1.54 7.90 -23.55
N ASN A 292 1.35 7.22 -22.41
CA ASN A 292 0.63 7.75 -21.26
C ASN A 292 1.42 8.80 -20.49
N ARG A 293 2.72 8.98 -20.80
CA ARG A 293 3.63 9.93 -20.14
C ARG A 293 3.66 9.80 -18.62
N ARG A 294 3.37 8.61 -18.10
CA ARG A 294 3.29 8.31 -16.67
C ARG A 294 4.02 7.03 -16.35
N ILE A 295 4.63 6.98 -15.18
CA ILE A 295 5.24 5.79 -14.61
C ILE A 295 4.57 5.39 -13.31
N ALA A 296 4.65 4.11 -12.99
CA ALA A 296 4.33 3.59 -11.68
C ALA A 296 5.49 2.74 -11.16
N VAL A 297 5.84 2.95 -9.90
CA VAL A 297 6.86 2.19 -9.20
C VAL A 297 6.21 1.47 -8.03
N LYS A 298 6.21 0.13 -8.06
CA LYS A 298 5.79 -0.71 -6.93
C LYS A 298 7.04 -1.19 -6.20
N ILE A 299 7.11 -0.93 -4.91
CA ILE A 299 8.23 -1.33 -4.05
C ILE A 299 7.71 -2.29 -2.99
N VAL A 300 8.52 -3.29 -2.66
CA VAL A 300 8.29 -4.23 -1.57
C VAL A 300 9.47 -4.14 -0.61
N ASP A 301 9.18 -3.83 0.66
CA ASP A 301 10.20 -3.73 1.70
C ASP A 301 10.65 -5.10 2.24
N ASP A 302 11.63 -5.10 3.15
CA ASP A 302 12.16 -6.32 3.80
C ASP A 302 11.14 -7.04 4.71
N ARG A 303 9.98 -6.43 4.96
CA ARG A 303 8.86 -7.00 5.72
C ARG A 303 7.77 -7.57 4.80
N GLY A 304 7.90 -7.39 3.48
CA GLY A 304 6.89 -7.78 2.50
C GLY A 304 5.75 -6.76 2.37
N ILE A 305 5.89 -5.55 2.91
CA ILE A 305 4.90 -4.49 2.76
C ILE A 305 5.09 -3.84 1.40
N GLU A 306 3.99 -3.74 0.66
CA GLU A 306 3.97 -3.15 -0.67
C GLU A 306 3.59 -1.67 -0.61
N SER A 307 4.15 -0.87 -1.51
CA SER A 307 3.73 0.50 -1.75
C SER A 307 3.91 0.87 -3.21
N VAL A 308 2.99 1.67 -3.73
CA VAL A 308 3.02 2.13 -5.12
C VAL A 308 3.11 3.65 -5.13
N ILE A 309 3.98 4.17 -6.00
CA ILE A 309 4.08 5.59 -6.29
C ILE A 309 3.96 5.82 -7.79
N GLU A 310 3.19 6.84 -8.15
CA GLU A 310 3.00 7.26 -9.54
C GLU A 310 3.62 8.64 -9.76
N ARG A 311 4.23 8.82 -10.93
CA ARG A 311 4.80 10.10 -11.36
C ARG A 311 4.57 10.31 -12.84
N ASP A 312 4.24 11.53 -13.20
CA ASP A 312 4.27 11.95 -14.59
C ASP A 312 5.74 12.11 -15.04
N THR A 313 6.02 11.76 -16.29
CA THR A 313 7.37 11.74 -16.88
C THR A 313 7.75 13.05 -17.55
N ASP A 314 6.85 14.04 -17.51
CA ASP A 314 7.10 15.40 -17.94
C ASP A 314 8.03 16.07 -16.92
N VAL A 315 9.32 15.76 -17.02
CA VAL A 315 10.37 16.54 -16.36
C VAL A 315 10.30 17.91 -16.99
N GLY A 316 9.79 18.90 -16.25
CA GLY A 316 9.56 20.27 -16.71
C GLY A 316 10.67 20.76 -17.64
N GLY A 317 10.32 20.96 -18.90
CA GLY A 317 11.19 21.64 -19.85
C GLY A 317 11.14 23.12 -19.56
N VAL A 318 12.21 23.62 -18.93
CA VAL A 318 12.59 25.05 -18.77
C VAL A 318 11.64 25.91 -17.94
#